data_AF-A0A4P9X0W4-F1
#
_entry.id   AF-A0A4P9X0W4-F1
#
_cell.length_a   1.000
_cell.length_b   1.000
_cell.length_c   1.000
_cell.angle_alpha   90.00
_cell.angle_beta   90.00
_cell.angle_gamma   90.00
#
_symmetry.space_group_name_H-M   'P 1'
#
loop_
_entity.id
_entity.type
_entity.pdbx_description
1 polymer ?
#
loop_
_entity_poly.entity_id
_entity_poly.type
_entity_poly.pdbx_seq_one_letter_code
_entity_poly.pdbx_strand_id
1 'polypeptide(L)'
;LFPSLQHVLINGDHQQLRPLIRDWNLTSSSTMGHDVALDISLMERLVSPPPMLSVARILPYDQLQTQRRMTPCISELIRQYVYPSLKDGDNVLSHPMVPGMPHRLFWLNHRHYEQHVSQAPYNQYEIDMVKALVAHLIRSGTAAKDIAVITSY
;
A
#
# COMPACT_ATOMS: atom_id res chain seq x y z
N LEU A 1 -0.20 -20.18 25.05
CA LEU A 1 -0.19 -20.88 23.74
C LEU A 1 -0.92 -22.20 23.90
N PHE A 2 -1.77 -22.58 22.94
CA PHE A 2 -2.56 -23.80 23.01
C PHE A 2 -1.64 -25.03 22.98
N PRO A 3 -1.76 -26.00 23.91
CA PRO A 3 -0.86 -27.15 23.97
C PRO A 3 -0.86 -28.03 22.71
N SER A 4 -1.91 -27.95 21.90
CA SER A 4 -2.08 -28.69 20.65
C SER A 4 -1.45 -28.00 19.43
N LEU A 5 -1.07 -26.72 19.53
CA LEU A 5 -0.55 -25.96 18.41
C LEU A 5 0.93 -26.26 18.23
N GLN A 6 1.26 -27.03 17.19
CA GLN A 6 2.63 -27.42 16.91
C GLN A 6 3.36 -26.35 16.10
N HIS A 7 2.78 -25.90 14.98
CA HIS A 7 3.44 -25.04 14.01
C HIS A 7 2.53 -23.86 13.63
N VAL A 8 3.11 -22.68 13.41
CA VAL A 8 2.42 -21.47 12.95
C VAL A 8 3.26 -20.80 11.86
N LEU A 9 2.63 -20.44 10.75
CA LEU A 9 3.23 -19.66 9.68
C LEU A 9 2.47 -18.34 9.53
N ILE A 10 3.19 -17.22 9.63
CA ILE A 10 2.64 -15.87 9.53
C ILE A 10 3.26 -15.22 8.30
N ASN A 11 2.46 -15.05 7.26
CA ASN A 11 2.84 -14.27 6.07
C ASN A 11 2.14 -12.92 6.13
N GLY A 12 2.91 -11.85 6.05
CA GLY A 12 2.38 -10.50 6.06
C GLY A 12 3.47 -9.49 5.74
N ASP A 13 3.08 -8.22 5.77
CA ASP A 13 3.97 -7.10 5.55
C ASP A 13 3.68 -6.01 6.58
N HIS A 14 4.58 -5.90 7.56
CA HIS A 14 4.43 -4.98 8.68
C HIS A 14 4.72 -3.52 8.31
N GLN A 15 5.17 -3.25 7.08
CA GLN A 15 5.37 -1.91 6.55
C GLN A 15 4.19 -1.44 5.66
N GLN A 16 3.13 -2.25 5.53
CA GLN A 16 1.87 -1.89 4.86
C GLN A 16 0.78 -1.48 5.85
N LEU A 17 -0.44 -1.29 5.36
CA LEU A 17 -1.59 -0.81 6.15
C LEU A 17 -1.87 -1.72 7.36
N ARG A 18 -2.07 -1.07 8.50
CA ARG A 18 -2.52 -1.69 9.75
C ARG A 18 -4.00 -2.05 9.72
N PRO A 19 -4.45 -2.97 10.61
CA PRO A 19 -5.86 -3.19 10.87
C PRO A 19 -6.62 -1.90 11.19
N LEU A 20 -7.76 -1.71 10.52
CA LEU A 20 -8.66 -0.59 10.80
C LEU A 20 -9.47 -0.87 12.06
N ILE A 21 -9.26 -0.06 13.10
CA ILE A 21 -10.02 -0.12 14.35
C ILE A 21 -11.01 1.05 14.38
N ARG A 22 -12.30 0.74 14.53
CA ARG A 22 -13.36 1.76 14.54
C ARG A 22 -13.39 2.58 15.82
N ASP A 23 -13.07 1.96 16.96
CA ASP A 23 -13.01 2.66 18.24
C ASP A 23 -11.60 3.19 18.48
N TRP A 24 -11.46 4.51 18.39
CA TRP A 24 -10.20 5.20 18.62
C TRP A 24 -9.57 4.83 19.97
N ASN A 25 -10.37 4.63 21.01
CA ASN A 25 -9.88 4.34 22.36
C ASN A 25 -9.25 2.95 22.50
N LEU A 26 -9.33 2.12 21.46
CA LEU A 26 -8.67 0.80 21.41
C LEU A 26 -7.40 0.82 20.53
N THR A 27 -7.08 1.97 19.94
CA THR A 27 -5.90 2.14 19.10
C THR A 27 -4.68 2.57 19.90
N SER A 28 -3.51 2.19 19.40
CA SER A 28 -2.19 2.56 19.92
C SER A 28 -1.96 4.08 19.95
N SER A 29 -2.71 4.84 19.16
CA SER A 29 -2.58 6.29 19.06
C SER A 29 -3.40 7.04 20.11
N SER A 30 -4.29 6.36 20.82
CA SER A 30 -5.05 6.93 21.93
C SER A 30 -4.36 6.69 23.28
N THR A 31 -4.51 7.61 24.22
CA THR A 31 -3.94 7.45 25.57
C THR A 31 -4.52 6.23 26.30
N MET A 32 -5.81 5.93 26.09
CA MET A 32 -6.49 4.79 26.72
C MET A 32 -6.14 3.45 26.06
N GLY A 33 -6.02 3.45 24.73
CA GLY A 33 -5.75 2.26 23.93
C GLY A 33 -4.28 1.95 23.78
N HIS A 34 -3.39 2.78 24.32
CA HIS A 34 -1.94 2.60 24.25
C HIS A 34 -1.48 1.19 24.67
N ASP A 35 -2.04 0.67 25.76
CA ASP A 35 -1.67 -0.66 26.28
C ASP A 35 -2.38 -1.81 25.56
N VAL A 36 -3.51 -1.53 24.89
CA VAL A 36 -4.28 -2.53 24.13
C VAL A 36 -3.75 -2.65 22.70
N ALA A 37 -3.61 -1.51 22.01
CA ALA A 37 -3.05 -1.34 20.67
C ALA A 37 -3.60 -2.34 19.64
N LEU A 38 -4.92 -2.41 19.46
CA LEU A 38 -5.56 -3.40 18.58
C LEU A 38 -5.23 -3.21 17.09
N ASP A 39 -4.79 -2.02 16.71
CA ASP A 39 -4.29 -1.69 15.38
C ASP A 39 -2.88 -2.22 15.12
N ILE A 40 -2.20 -2.79 16.13
CA ILE A 40 -0.87 -3.37 15.98
C ILE A 40 -0.99 -4.88 15.87
N SER A 41 -0.68 -5.38 14.68
CA SER A 41 -0.79 -6.80 14.35
C SER A 41 0.12 -7.67 15.21
N LEU A 42 -0.22 -8.96 15.33
CA LEU A 42 0.65 -9.94 15.98
C LEU A 42 2.04 -9.98 15.32
N MET A 43 2.12 -9.84 13.98
CA MET A 43 3.38 -9.81 13.26
C MET A 43 4.25 -8.62 13.67
N GLU A 44 3.69 -7.41 13.71
CA GLU A 44 4.41 -6.22 14.18
C GLU A 44 4.92 -6.41 15.60
N ARG A 45 4.09 -6.94 16.49
CA ARG A 45 4.49 -7.22 17.89
C ARG A 45 5.66 -8.20 18.00
N LEU A 46 5.75 -9.17 17.08
CA LEU A 46 6.80 -10.19 17.11
C LEU A 46 8.07 -9.76 16.39
N VAL A 47 7.96 -8.95 15.34
CA VAL A 47 9.07 -8.57 14.46
C VAL A 47 9.69 -7.22 14.83
N SER A 48 8.87 -6.23 15.15
CA SER A 48 9.30 -4.87 15.48
C SER A 48 8.35 -4.28 16.53
N PRO A 49 8.38 -4.80 17.77
CA PRO A 49 7.49 -4.35 18.82
C PRO A 49 7.67 -2.84 19.06
N PRO A 50 6.56 -2.08 19.13
CA PRO A 50 6.58 -0.70 19.59
C PRO A 50 7.25 -0.56 20.96
N PRO A 51 7.97 0.54 21.25
CA PRO A 51 8.66 0.73 22.54
C PRO A 51 7.73 0.60 23.76
N MET A 52 6.46 0.94 23.58
CA MET A 52 5.39 0.84 24.58
C MET A 52 4.97 -0.60 24.92
N LEU A 53 5.19 -1.55 24.01
CA LEU A 53 4.84 -2.94 24.23
C LEU A 53 6.09 -3.69 24.70
N SER A 54 6.12 -4.04 25.99
CA SER A 54 7.17 -4.90 26.56
C SER A 54 7.01 -6.33 26.02
N VAL A 55 7.58 -6.60 24.86
CA VAL A 55 7.60 -7.95 24.28
C VAL A 55 8.90 -8.65 24.69
N ALA A 56 8.77 -9.84 25.25
CA ALA A 56 9.89 -10.59 25.83
C ALA A 56 10.96 -11.03 24.81
N ARG A 57 10.64 -11.05 23.51
CA ARG A 57 11.56 -11.52 22.45
C ARG A 57 11.09 -11.05 21.06
N ILE A 58 12.03 -10.51 20.29
CA ILE A 58 11.87 -10.31 18.84
C ILE A 58 12.13 -11.65 18.14
N LEU A 59 11.21 -12.08 17.28
CA LEU A 59 11.37 -13.30 16.50
C LEU A 59 12.12 -13.01 15.20
N PRO A 60 13.03 -13.91 14.77
CA PRO A 60 13.63 -13.81 13.45
C PRO A 60 12.55 -14.00 12.38
N TYR A 61 12.70 -13.31 11.26
CA TYR A 61 11.84 -13.43 10.11
C TYR A 61 12.67 -13.33 8.83
N ASP A 62 12.17 -13.93 7.76
CA ASP A 62 12.74 -13.81 6.43
C ASP A 62 11.89 -12.83 5.61
N GLN A 63 12.57 -11.95 4.86
CA GLN A 63 11.91 -11.02 3.94
C GLN A 63 12.11 -11.48 2.51
N LEU A 64 11.01 -11.62 1.76
CA LEU A 64 11.06 -11.84 0.32
C LEU A 64 11.50 -10.56 -0.38
N GLN A 65 12.70 -10.57 -0.97
CA GLN A 65 13.30 -9.37 -1.55
C GLN A 65 12.97 -9.18 -3.04
N THR A 66 12.55 -10.21 -3.76
CA THR A 66 12.33 -10.10 -5.22
C THR A 66 10.86 -9.80 -5.55
N GLN A 67 10.61 -8.65 -6.16
CA GLN A 67 9.29 -8.27 -6.68
C GLN A 67 9.14 -8.71 -8.14
N ARG A 68 7.92 -9.13 -8.51
CA ARG A 68 7.61 -9.68 -9.84
C ARG A 68 6.43 -9.00 -10.53
N ARG A 69 6.00 -7.82 -10.08
CA ARG A 69 4.78 -7.14 -10.55
C ARG A 69 5.01 -5.76 -11.13
N MET A 70 5.77 -4.92 -10.44
CA MET A 70 6.00 -3.54 -10.83
C MET A 70 7.12 -3.44 -11.86
N THR A 71 6.99 -2.54 -12.82
CA THR A 71 8.13 -2.15 -13.67
C THR A 71 9.18 -1.40 -12.82
N PRO A 72 10.48 -1.41 -13.19
CA PRO A 72 11.54 -0.76 -12.39
C PRO A 72 11.28 0.70 -12.03
N CYS A 73 10.65 1.49 -12.91
CA CYS A 73 10.39 2.91 -12.59
C CYS A 73 9.35 3.11 -11.48
N ILE A 74 8.50 2.11 -11.21
CA ILE A 74 7.54 2.15 -10.10
C ILE A 74 8.17 1.52 -8.85
N SER A 75 8.84 0.37 -8.98
CA SER A 75 9.46 -0.28 -7.83
C SER A 75 10.58 0.56 -7.20
N GLU A 76 11.24 1.42 -7.98
CA GLU A 76 12.24 2.36 -7.47
C GLU A 76 11.67 3.32 -6.42
N LEU A 77 10.45 3.83 -6.60
CA LEU A 77 9.78 4.68 -5.60
C LEU A 77 9.63 3.93 -4.28
N ILE A 78 9.22 2.66 -4.34
CA ILE A 78 9.00 1.85 -3.14
C ILE A 78 10.34 1.46 -2.50
N ARG A 79 11.34 1.13 -3.33
CA ARG A 79 12.69 0.76 -2.90
C ARG A 79 13.35 1.89 -2.11
N GLN A 80 13.23 3.13 -2.58
CA GLN A 80 13.89 4.28 -1.95
C GLN A 80 13.33 4.62 -0.56
N TYR A 81 12.02 4.45 -0.35
CA TYR A 81 11.36 4.95 0.87
C TYR A 81 10.86 3.86 1.83
N VAL A 82 10.54 2.65 1.35
CA VAL A 82 9.88 1.61 2.16
C VAL A 82 10.71 0.34 2.25
N TYR A 83 11.19 -0.20 1.13
CA TYR A 83 11.91 -1.48 1.07
C TYR A 83 13.29 -1.35 0.37
N PRO A 84 14.35 -0.89 1.06
CA PRO A 84 15.67 -0.66 0.45
C PRO A 84 16.29 -1.91 -0.21
N SER A 85 15.98 -3.10 0.31
CA SER A 85 16.50 -4.38 -0.19
C SER A 85 15.67 -4.98 -1.34
N LEU A 86 14.63 -4.29 -1.82
CA LEU A 86 13.73 -4.78 -2.88
C LEU A 86 14.46 -4.88 -4.23
N LYS A 87 14.42 -6.05 -4.85
CA LYS A 87 15.03 -6.35 -6.16
C LYS A 87 13.96 -6.62 -7.20
N ASP A 88 14.21 -6.20 -8.43
CA ASP A 88 13.33 -6.50 -9.55
C ASP A 88 13.65 -7.90 -10.09
N GLY A 89 12.62 -8.73 -10.30
CA GLY A 89 12.77 -9.99 -11.02
C GLY A 89 12.86 -9.78 -12.53
N ASP A 90 13.55 -10.67 -13.24
CA ASP A 90 13.78 -10.55 -14.70
C ASP A 90 12.49 -10.38 -15.51
N ASN A 91 11.38 -10.95 -15.03
CA ASN A 91 10.08 -10.89 -15.69
C ASN A 91 9.54 -9.45 -15.83
N VAL A 92 9.91 -8.52 -14.95
CA VAL A 92 9.39 -7.15 -15.00
C VAL A 92 10.13 -6.24 -15.96
N LEU A 93 11.32 -6.67 -16.41
CA LEU A 93 12.15 -5.92 -17.35
C LEU A 93 11.57 -5.96 -18.77
N SER A 94 10.79 -7.00 -19.09
CA SER A 94 10.17 -7.21 -20.39
C SER A 94 8.73 -6.70 -20.49
N HIS A 95 8.20 -6.00 -19.48
CA HIS A 95 6.84 -5.47 -19.55
C HIS A 95 6.70 -4.48 -20.73
N PRO A 96 5.64 -4.55 -21.54
CA PRO A 96 5.45 -3.63 -22.67
C PRO A 96 5.09 -2.23 -22.17
N MET A 97 5.38 -1.20 -22.97
CA MET A 97 4.92 0.17 -22.69
C MET A 97 3.40 0.25 -22.71
N VAL A 98 2.83 1.18 -21.96
CA VAL A 98 1.38 1.41 -21.96
C VAL A 98 1.01 2.10 -23.28
N PRO A 99 0.11 1.51 -24.10
CA PRO A 99 -0.27 2.12 -25.38
C PRO A 99 -0.82 3.53 -25.20
N GLY A 100 -0.39 4.44 -26.08
CA GLY A 100 -0.81 5.85 -26.03
C GLY A 100 -0.16 6.68 -24.93
N MET A 101 0.78 6.12 -24.15
CA MET A 101 1.48 6.83 -23.08
C MET A 101 2.99 6.93 -23.38
N PRO A 102 3.57 8.15 -23.39
CA PRO A 102 5.02 8.32 -23.61
C PRO A 102 5.85 7.82 -22.42
N HIS A 103 5.28 7.88 -21.21
CA HIS A 103 5.91 7.47 -19.97
C HIS A 103 4.99 6.58 -19.15
N ARG A 104 5.56 5.61 -18.43
CA ARG A 104 4.81 4.70 -17.54
C ARG A 104 4.36 5.35 -16.23
N LEU A 105 5.13 6.34 -15.78
CA LEU A 105 4.95 7.04 -14.54
C LEU A 105 5.06 8.54 -14.83
N PHE A 106 4.08 9.30 -14.36
CA PHE A 106 4.06 10.75 -14.43
C PHE A 106 3.30 11.28 -13.22
N TRP A 107 3.62 12.50 -12.81
CA TRP A 107 2.93 13.19 -11.74
C TRP A 107 2.17 14.39 -12.32
N LEU A 108 0.85 14.40 -12.18
CA LEU A 108 0.02 15.53 -12.56
C LEU A 108 -0.14 16.45 -11.36
N ASN A 109 0.48 17.63 -11.43
CA ASN A 109 0.26 18.68 -10.44
C ASN A 109 -0.79 19.67 -10.94
N HIS A 110 -1.80 19.99 -10.12
CA HIS A 110 -2.82 20.98 -10.43
C HIS A 110 -3.18 21.83 -9.20
N ARG A 111 -3.89 22.94 -9.43
CA ARG A 111 -4.32 23.89 -8.38
C ARG A 111 -5.84 24.04 -8.28
N HIS A 112 -6.59 23.09 -8.83
CA HIS A 112 -8.05 23.04 -8.69
C HIS A 112 -8.43 22.54 -7.29
N TYR A 113 -9.17 23.36 -6.55
CA TYR A 113 -9.64 23.05 -5.21
C TYR A 113 -10.69 21.95 -5.20
N GLU A 114 -10.70 21.17 -4.13
CA GLU A 114 -11.75 20.20 -3.85
C GLU A 114 -13.10 20.88 -3.56
N GLN A 115 -14.15 20.14 -3.88
CA GLN A 115 -15.55 20.45 -3.64
C GLN A 115 -16.10 19.43 -2.64
N HIS A 116 -17.25 19.71 -2.04
CA HIS A 116 -17.84 18.85 -1.02
C HIS A 116 -19.29 18.52 -1.37
N VAL A 117 -19.65 17.24 -1.25
CA VAL A 117 -21.06 16.81 -1.15
C VAL A 117 -21.27 16.29 0.28
N SER A 118 -22.01 17.03 1.09
CA SER A 118 -22.13 16.76 2.53
C SER A 118 -20.75 16.72 3.21
N GLN A 119 -20.33 15.59 3.78
CA GLN A 119 -19.03 15.38 4.41
C GLN A 119 -18.01 14.66 3.50
N ALA A 120 -18.37 14.37 2.24
CA ALA A 120 -17.50 13.69 1.30
C ALA A 120 -16.82 14.71 0.36
N PRO A 121 -15.49 14.88 0.46
CA PRO A 121 -14.74 15.69 -0.49
C PRO A 121 -14.61 14.99 -1.85
N TYR A 122 -14.55 15.78 -2.93
CA TYR A 122 -14.31 15.32 -4.29
C TYR A 122 -13.65 16.41 -5.12
N ASN A 123 -12.99 16.06 -6.23
CA ASN A 123 -12.39 17.04 -7.14
C ASN A 123 -12.89 16.85 -8.58
N GLN A 124 -13.72 17.77 -9.06
CA GLN A 124 -14.31 17.68 -10.40
C GLN A 124 -13.24 17.67 -11.52
N TYR A 125 -12.16 18.43 -11.35
CA TYR A 125 -11.07 18.45 -12.33
C TYR A 125 -10.38 17.08 -12.43
N GLU A 126 -10.08 16.45 -11.29
CA GLU A 126 -9.47 15.11 -11.27
C GLU A 126 -10.38 14.07 -11.89
N ILE A 127 -11.69 14.12 -11.61
CA ILE A 127 -12.69 13.23 -12.20
C ILE A 127 -12.68 13.35 -13.73
N ASP A 128 -12.72 14.57 -14.27
CA ASP A 128 -12.75 14.79 -15.71
C ASP A 128 -11.42 14.38 -16.37
N MET A 129 -10.29 14.65 -15.72
CA MET A 129 -8.97 14.21 -16.16
C MET A 129 -8.85 12.69 -16.20
N VAL A 130 -9.27 11.99 -15.14
CA VAL A 130 -9.23 10.53 -15.06
C VAL A 130 -10.14 9.91 -16.12
N LYS A 131 -11.37 10.42 -16.29
CA LYS A 131 -12.29 9.96 -17.35
C LYS A 131 -11.66 10.10 -18.75
N ALA A 132 -11.05 11.25 -19.03
CA ALA A 132 -10.39 11.50 -20.30
C ALA A 132 -9.19 10.55 -20.52
N LEU A 133 -8.37 10.33 -19.48
CA LEU A 133 -7.22 9.44 -19.52
C LEU A 133 -7.63 7.98 -19.74
N VAL A 134 -8.61 7.47 -18.99
CA VAL A 134 -9.12 6.10 -19.15
C VAL A 134 -9.66 5.90 -20.56
N ALA A 135 -10.44 6.86 -21.07
CA ALA A 135 -10.97 6.79 -22.43
C ALA A 135 -9.84 6.81 -23.49
N HIS A 136 -8.77 7.57 -23.24
CA HIS A 136 -7.57 7.58 -24.10
C HIS A 136 -6.83 6.25 -24.10
N LEU A 137 -6.61 5.64 -22.93
CA LEU A 137 -5.95 4.34 -22.79
C LEU A 137 -6.73 3.23 -23.51
N ILE A 138 -8.06 3.23 -23.39
CA ILE A 138 -8.93 2.27 -24.07
C ILE A 138 -8.86 2.45 -25.58
N ARG A 139 -8.98 3.68 -26.09
CA ARG A 139 -8.83 3.97 -27.53
C ARG A 139 -7.45 3.62 -28.07
N SER A 140 -6.43 3.68 -27.22
CA SER A 140 -5.05 3.32 -27.57
C SER A 140 -4.78 1.82 -27.53
N GLY A 141 -5.75 0.99 -27.12
CA GLY A 141 -5.67 -0.47 -27.17
C GLY A 141 -5.52 -1.18 -25.81
N THR A 142 -5.61 -0.46 -24.69
CA THR A 142 -5.61 -1.09 -23.35
C THR A 142 -7.01 -1.61 -23.03
N ALA A 143 -7.15 -2.87 -22.61
CA ALA A 143 -8.45 -3.40 -22.24
C ALA A 143 -8.94 -2.78 -20.92
N ALA A 144 -10.24 -2.49 -20.82
CA ALA A 144 -10.81 -1.87 -19.62
C ALA A 144 -10.56 -2.68 -18.33
N LYS A 145 -10.51 -4.01 -18.42
CA LYS A 145 -10.21 -4.91 -17.29
C LYS A 145 -8.77 -4.78 -16.76
N ASP A 146 -7.87 -4.22 -17.56
CA ASP A 146 -6.45 -4.04 -17.21
C ASP A 146 -6.19 -2.62 -16.65
N ILE A 147 -7.25 -1.82 -16.46
CA ILE A 147 -7.20 -0.46 -15.90
C ILE A 147 -7.90 -0.46 -14.56
N ALA A 148 -7.22 0.02 -13.52
CA ALA A 148 -7.80 0.28 -12.21
C ALA A 148 -7.62 1.76 -11.85
N VAL A 149 -8.68 2.37 -11.32
CA VAL A 149 -8.65 3.72 -10.75
C VAL A 149 -8.79 3.58 -9.23
N ILE A 150 -7.85 4.16 -8.49
CA ILE A 150 -7.81 4.11 -7.03
C ILE A 150 -7.84 5.54 -6.52
N THR A 151 -8.66 5.81 -5.51
CA THR A 151 -8.79 7.12 -4.86
C THR A 151 -8.80 6.96 -3.34
N SER A 152 -8.36 7.98 -2.62
CA SER A 152 -8.28 8.00 -1.15
C SER A 152 -9.47 8.69 -0.47
N TYR A 153 -10.38 9.27 -1.25
CA TYR A 153 -11.60 9.92 -0.76
C TYR A 153 -12.62 8.91 -0.21
#